data_AF-A0A1S1MVL7-F1
#
_entry.id   AF-A0A1S1MVL7-F1
#
_cell.length_a   1.000
_cell.length_b   1.000
_cell.length_c   1.000
_cell.angle_alpha   90.00
_cell.angle_beta   90.00
_cell.angle_gamma   90.00
#
_symmetry.space_group_name_H-M   'P 1'
#
loop_
_entity.id
_entity.type
_entity.pdbx_description
1 polymer ?
#
loop_
_entity_poly.entity_id
_entity_poly.type
_entity_poly.pdbx_seq_one_letter_code
_entity_poly.pdbx_strand_id
1 'polypeptide(L)'
;MNIGLSVYKYVYYCFYCFFRSTQWVTFGWSEKSQYARASWLLGMCETWLIGGVVALISSIFHFDLRIGNPLLVALVPTIVLVAIHFHCFHKDGNAKKIVESYDQLSTKGNRVGKLAVFIVILLSGWFVVESFSLYGESVKR
;
A
#
# COMPACT_ATOMS: atom_id res chain seq x y z
N MET A 1 1.66 22.91 13.40
CA MET A 1 0.57 21.98 13.04
C MET A 1 0.92 20.62 13.65
N ASN A 2 0.11 20.13 14.59
CA ASN A 2 0.36 18.85 15.26
C ASN A 2 0.09 17.73 14.24
N ILE A 3 1.13 17.03 13.79
CA ILE A 3 0.92 15.86 12.91
C ILE A 3 0.46 14.74 13.83
N GLY A 4 -0.84 14.65 14.05
CA GLY A 4 -1.43 13.58 14.86
C GLY A 4 -0.92 12.22 14.37
N LEU A 5 -0.42 11.41 15.32
CA LEU A 5 -0.04 10.03 15.09
C LEU A 5 -1.28 9.26 14.64
N SER A 6 -1.17 8.50 13.56
CA SER A 6 -2.25 7.68 13.03
C SER A 6 -1.68 6.42 12.41
N VAL A 7 -2.43 5.31 12.51
CA VAL A 7 -2.05 4.01 11.91
C VAL A 7 -1.75 4.18 10.42
N TYR A 8 -2.53 4.99 9.73
CA TYR A 8 -2.35 5.28 8.30
C TYR A 8 -0.98 5.88 7.98
N LYS A 9 -0.57 6.93 8.72
CA LYS A 9 0.74 7.56 8.55
C LYS A 9 1.89 6.63 8.99
N TYR A 10 1.62 5.75 9.96
CA TYR A 10 2.58 4.73 10.40
C TYR A 10 2.84 3.68 9.31
N VAL A 11 1.79 3.21 8.63
CA VAL A 11 1.91 2.29 7.49
C VAL A 11 2.72 2.94 6.35
N TYR A 12 2.41 4.20 6.01
CA TYR A 12 3.21 4.98 5.06
C TYR A 12 4.69 5.07 5.46
N TYR A 13 4.98 5.37 6.73
CA TYR A 13 6.33 5.40 7.27
C TYR A 13 7.04 4.04 7.19
N CYS A 14 6.33 2.93 7.42
CA CYS A 14 6.88 1.59 7.27
C CYS A 14 7.31 1.31 5.82
N PHE A 15 6.52 1.75 4.83
CA PHE A 15 6.89 1.61 3.41
C PHE A 15 8.09 2.46 3.05
N TYR A 16 8.11 3.70 3.52
CA TYR A 16 9.27 4.56 3.34
C TYR A 16 10.54 3.91 3.92
N CYS A 17 10.47 3.35 5.13
CA CYS A 17 11.59 2.66 5.76
C CYS A 17 12.07 1.43 4.96
N PHE A 18 11.14 0.68 4.37
CA PHE A 18 11.48 -0.44 3.50
C PHE A 18 12.34 0.03 2.32
N PHE A 19 11.91 1.06 1.58
CA PHE A 19 12.68 1.59 0.47
C PHE A 19 14.00 2.26 0.91
N ARG A 20 14.02 2.94 2.06
CA ARG A 20 15.26 3.49 2.65
C ARG A 20 16.27 2.37 2.96
N SER A 21 15.81 1.23 3.48
CA SER A 21 16.68 0.09 3.82
C SER A 21 17.31 -0.60 2.61
N THR A 22 16.79 -0.39 1.40
CA THR A 22 17.35 -0.96 0.16
C THR A 22 18.52 -0.16 -0.44
N GLN A 23 18.94 0.95 0.18
CA GLN A 23 20.03 1.80 -0.31
C GLN A 23 21.41 1.13 -0.36
N TRP A 24 21.61 -0.01 0.31
CA TRP A 24 22.87 -0.77 0.28
C TRP A 24 23.09 -1.56 -1.01
N VAL A 25 22.05 -1.68 -1.86
CA VAL A 25 22.15 -2.30 -3.18
C VAL A 25 22.38 -1.18 -4.19
N THR A 26 23.56 -1.20 -4.84
CA THR A 26 24.17 -0.40 -5.93
C THR A 26 23.37 0.65 -6.75
N PHE A 27 22.05 0.74 -6.66
CA PHE A 27 21.19 1.81 -7.17
C PHE A 27 20.38 2.46 -6.03
N GLY A 28 20.96 3.48 -5.38
CA GLY A 28 20.26 4.23 -4.33
C GLY A 28 19.16 5.13 -4.88
N TRP A 29 17.91 4.92 -4.45
CA TRP A 29 16.78 5.80 -4.81
C TRP A 29 16.89 7.17 -4.15
N SER A 30 16.54 8.23 -4.87
CA SER A 30 16.39 9.57 -4.30
C SER A 30 15.29 9.60 -3.24
N GLU A 31 15.40 10.49 -2.25
CA GLU A 31 14.43 10.61 -1.15
C GLU A 31 13.00 10.83 -1.66
N LYS A 32 12.84 11.72 -2.66
CA LYS A 32 11.56 11.97 -3.34
C LYS A 32 10.99 10.71 -4.02
N SER A 33 11.86 9.87 -4.60
CA SER A 33 11.44 8.59 -5.19
C SER A 33 10.97 7.59 -4.13
N GLN A 34 11.62 7.56 -2.97
CA GLN A 34 11.22 6.70 -1.84
C GLN A 34 9.82 7.07 -1.35
N TYR A 35 9.55 8.37 -1.18
CA TYR A 35 8.22 8.84 -0.79
C TYR A 35 7.15 8.52 -1.84
N ALA A 36 7.46 8.66 -3.13
CA ALA A 36 6.54 8.30 -4.23
C ALA A 36 6.22 6.80 -4.23
N ARG A 37 7.22 5.96 -4.01
CA ARG A 37 7.04 4.50 -3.91
C ARG A 37 6.25 4.09 -2.66
N ALA A 38 6.46 4.78 -1.53
CA ALA A 38 5.64 4.59 -0.33
C ALA A 38 4.16 4.95 -0.60
N SER A 39 3.91 6.07 -1.30
CA SER A 39 2.55 6.44 -1.75
C SER A 39 1.96 5.40 -2.70
N TRP A 40 2.79 4.78 -3.54
CA TRP A 40 2.38 3.73 -4.47
C TRP A 40 1.94 2.45 -3.77
N LEU A 41 2.76 1.93 -2.86
CA LEU A 41 2.38 0.76 -2.06
C LEU A 41 1.10 1.01 -1.25
N LEU A 42 0.94 2.23 -0.72
CA LEU A 42 -0.27 2.61 0.00
C LEU A 42 -1.51 2.62 -0.90
N GLY A 43 -1.43 3.21 -2.09
CA GLY A 43 -2.52 3.21 -3.06
C GLY A 43 -2.87 1.81 -3.56
N MET A 44 -1.88 0.93 -3.73
CA MET A 44 -2.11 -0.48 -4.06
C MET A 44 -2.86 -1.22 -2.95
N CYS A 45 -2.44 -1.03 -1.68
CA CYS A 45 -3.10 -1.67 -0.54
C CYS A 45 -4.55 -1.23 -0.41
N GLU A 46 -4.84 0.06 -0.58
CA GLU A 46 -6.21 0.59 -0.55
C GLU A 46 -7.06 0.04 -1.69
N THR A 47 -6.50 0.00 -2.91
CA THR A 47 -7.22 -0.54 -4.07
C THR A 47 -7.55 -2.02 -3.89
N TRP A 48 -6.62 -2.80 -3.32
CA TRP A 48 -6.87 -4.21 -3.00
C TRP A 48 -7.91 -4.38 -1.89
N LEU A 49 -7.88 -3.56 -0.84
CA LEU A 49 -8.91 -3.58 0.21
C LEU A 49 -10.29 -3.24 -0.35
N ILE A 50 -10.39 -2.18 -1.17
CA ILE A 50 -11.64 -1.79 -1.83
C ILE A 50 -12.12 -2.92 -2.76
N GLY A 51 -11.23 -3.46 -3.59
CA GLY A 51 -11.54 -4.58 -4.48
C GLY A 51 -12.03 -5.82 -3.73
N GLY A 52 -11.38 -6.16 -2.61
CA GLY A 52 -11.78 -7.27 -1.74
C GLY A 52 -13.15 -7.04 -1.10
N VAL A 53 -13.44 -5.83 -0.61
CA VAL A 53 -14.76 -5.47 -0.06
C VAL A 53 -15.84 -5.55 -1.14
N VAL A 54 -15.57 -5.04 -2.34
CA VAL A 54 -16.52 -5.11 -3.47
C VAL A 54 -16.79 -6.56 -3.87
N ALA A 55 -15.75 -7.40 -3.94
CA ALA A 55 -15.89 -8.82 -4.22
C ALA A 55 -16.73 -9.54 -3.14
N LEU A 56 -16.49 -9.23 -1.86
CA LEU A 56 -17.28 -9.77 -0.76
C LEU A 56 -18.75 -9.38 -0.85
N ILE A 57 -19.05 -8.10 -1.08
CA ILE A 57 -20.43 -7.61 -1.27
C ILE A 57 -21.09 -8.33 -2.45
N SER A 58 -20.41 -8.41 -3.59
CA SER A 58 -20.92 -9.14 -4.76
C SER A 58 -21.22 -10.60 -4.45
N SER A 59 -20.38 -11.28 -3.68
CA SER A 59 -20.62 -12.68 -3.28
C SER A 59 -21.87 -12.83 -2.41
N ILE A 60 -22.16 -11.86 -1.52
CA ILE A 60 -23.32 -11.86 -0.63
C ILE A 60 -24.61 -11.57 -1.40
N PHE A 61 -24.57 -10.64 -2.36
CA PHE A 61 -25.75 -10.18 -3.10
C PHE A 61 -25.90 -10.81 -4.48
N HIS A 62 -25.02 -11.75 -4.84
CA HIS A 62 -24.96 -12.40 -6.16
C HIS A 62 -24.87 -11.42 -7.34
N PHE A 63 -24.16 -10.30 -7.16
CA PHE A 63 -23.90 -9.38 -8.27
C PHE A 63 -22.85 -9.96 -9.21
N ASP A 64 -23.09 -9.89 -10.53
CA ASP A 64 -22.09 -10.28 -11.52
C ASP A 64 -20.99 -9.19 -11.62
N LEU A 65 -19.78 -9.55 -11.19
CA LEU A 65 -18.58 -8.71 -11.25
C LEU A 65 -17.66 -9.10 -12.42
N ARG A 66 -18.20 -9.54 -13.56
CA ARG A 66 -17.40 -9.74 -14.78
C ARG A 66 -16.67 -8.45 -15.17
N ILE A 67 -15.40 -8.39 -14.76
CA ILE A 67 -14.49 -7.32 -15.13
C ILE A 67 -13.70 -7.79 -16.34
N GLY A 68 -13.97 -7.19 -17.49
CA GLY A 68 -13.27 -7.52 -18.74
C GLY A 68 -11.77 -7.22 -18.72
N ASN A 69 -11.29 -6.38 -17.79
CA ASN A 69 -9.87 -6.11 -17.63
C ASN A 69 -9.50 -5.80 -16.15
N PRO A 70 -9.29 -6.83 -15.30
CA PRO A 70 -9.10 -6.65 -13.85
C PRO A 70 -7.85 -5.84 -13.51
N LEU A 71 -6.83 -5.91 -14.35
CA LEU A 71 -5.58 -5.18 -14.19
C LEU A 71 -5.77 -3.67 -14.38
N LEU A 72 -6.52 -3.26 -15.41
CA LEU A 72 -6.88 -1.85 -15.63
C LEU A 72 -7.74 -1.29 -14.49
N VAL A 73 -8.71 -2.08 -14.00
CA VAL A 73 -9.59 -1.69 -12.90
C VAL A 73 -8.83 -1.51 -11.59
N ALA A 74 -7.73 -2.24 -11.36
CA ALA A 74 -6.85 -2.01 -10.22
C ALA A 74 -5.85 -0.86 -10.47
N LEU A 75 -5.28 -0.76 -11.67
CA LEU A 75 -4.21 0.18 -11.96
C LEU A 75 -4.70 1.64 -11.96
N VAL A 76 -5.86 1.92 -12.56
CA VAL A 76 -6.38 3.29 -12.70
C VAL A 76 -6.68 3.95 -11.34
N PRO A 77 -7.44 3.31 -10.42
CA PRO A 77 -7.65 3.86 -9.08
C PRO A 77 -6.35 3.98 -8.30
N THR A 78 -5.43 3.01 -8.42
CA THR A 78 -4.13 3.07 -7.77
C THR A 78 -3.39 4.34 -8.18
N ILE A 79 -3.26 4.63 -9.48
CA ILE A 79 -2.54 5.83 -9.97
C ILE A 79 -3.15 7.11 -9.40
N VAL A 80 -4.48 7.22 -9.36
CA VAL A 80 -5.18 8.37 -8.79
C VAL A 80 -4.88 8.51 -7.29
N LEU A 81 -4.96 7.41 -6.54
CA LEU A 81 -4.64 7.38 -5.10
C LEU A 81 -3.18 7.75 -4.85
N VAL A 82 -2.24 7.26 -5.67
CA VAL A 82 -0.83 7.64 -5.56
C VAL A 82 -0.66 9.15 -5.73
N ALA A 83 -1.29 9.74 -6.73
CA ALA A 83 -1.20 11.18 -6.98
C ALA A 83 -1.75 11.97 -5.77
N ILE A 84 -2.89 11.55 -5.22
CA ILE A 84 -3.49 12.13 -4.02
C ILE A 84 -2.55 11.99 -2.82
N HIS A 85 -2.06 10.79 -2.51
CA HIS A 85 -1.15 10.56 -1.39
C HIS A 85 0.14 11.34 -1.53
N PHE A 86 0.72 11.33 -2.74
CA PHE A 86 1.92 12.08 -3.02
C PHE A 86 1.68 13.57 -2.77
N HIS A 87 0.58 14.15 -3.28
CA HIS A 87 0.24 15.54 -3.04
C HIS A 87 -0.01 15.83 -1.55
N CYS A 88 -0.90 15.07 -0.89
CA CYS A 88 -1.30 15.28 0.50
C CYS A 88 -0.13 15.12 1.48
N PHE A 89 0.73 14.13 1.26
CA PHE A 89 1.90 13.93 2.11
C PHE A 89 3.05 14.88 1.77
N HIS A 90 3.24 15.32 0.53
CA HIS A 90 4.35 16.24 0.22
C HIS A 90 4.03 17.72 0.41
N LYS A 91 2.75 18.06 0.54
CA LYS A 91 2.34 19.44 0.83
C LYS A 91 3.08 19.95 2.08
N ASP A 92 3.71 21.11 1.96
CA ASP A 92 4.42 21.82 3.04
C ASP A 92 5.47 20.95 3.78
N GLY A 93 6.09 19.99 3.08
CA GLY A 93 7.11 19.09 3.64
C GLY A 93 6.56 18.06 4.64
N ASN A 94 5.25 17.79 4.64
CA ASN A 94 4.62 16.91 5.61
C ASN A 94 5.18 15.48 5.62
N ALA A 95 5.64 14.95 4.49
CA ALA A 95 6.17 13.59 4.36
C ALA A 95 7.42 13.42 5.23
N LYS A 96 8.31 14.41 5.17
CA LYS A 96 9.51 14.48 6.01
C LYS A 96 9.15 14.56 7.48
N LYS A 97 8.21 15.45 7.85
CA LYS A 97 7.75 15.59 9.23
C LYS A 97 7.09 14.31 9.77
N ILE A 98 6.35 13.57 8.93
CA ILE A 98 5.78 12.26 9.27
C ILE A 98 6.93 11.30 9.62
N VAL A 99 7.92 11.16 8.74
CA VAL A 99 9.07 10.27 8.97
C VAL A 99 9.82 10.63 10.24
N GLU A 100 10.14 11.91 10.44
CA GLU A 100 10.82 12.41 11.64
C GLU A 100 10.03 12.09 12.92
N SER A 101 8.70 12.25 12.89
CA SER A 101 7.84 11.95 14.04
C SER A 101 7.88 10.47 14.43
N TYR A 102 7.96 9.55 13.46
CA TYR A 102 7.99 8.11 13.72
C TYR A 102 9.41 7.55 13.95
N ASP A 103 10.45 8.20 13.43
CA ASP A 103 11.85 7.87 13.73
C ASP A 103 12.19 8.14 15.22
N GLN A 104 11.48 9.05 15.89
CA GLN A 104 11.63 9.34 17.32
C GLN A 104 11.00 8.28 18.26
N LEU A 105 10.18 7.35 17.75
CA LEU A 105 9.55 6.30 18.56
C LEU A 105 10.53 5.15 18.85
N SER A 106 10.40 4.50 20.03
CA SER A 106 11.39 3.51 20.52
C SER A 106 11.75 2.43 19.48
N THR A 107 13.05 2.15 19.37
CA THR A 107 13.65 1.39 18.26
C THR A 107 13.28 -0.10 18.21
N LYS A 108 12.93 -0.73 19.34
CA LYS A 108 12.55 -2.17 19.37
C LYS A 108 11.11 -2.41 18.90
N GLY A 109 10.12 -1.70 19.45
CA GLY A 109 8.72 -1.84 19.04
C GLY A 109 8.50 -1.44 17.57
N ASN A 110 9.24 -0.43 17.12
CA ASN A 110 9.17 0.05 15.75
C ASN A 110 9.72 -0.97 14.71
N ARG A 111 10.69 -1.81 15.08
CA ARG A 111 11.18 -2.89 14.19
C ARG A 111 10.14 -4.00 14.02
N VAL A 112 9.51 -4.43 15.10
CA VAL A 112 8.46 -5.46 15.07
C VAL A 112 7.24 -4.96 14.29
N GLY A 113 6.82 -3.71 14.53
CA GLY A 113 5.70 -3.10 13.79
C GLY A 113 5.96 -3.00 12.29
N LYS A 114 7.17 -2.58 11.87
CA LYS A 114 7.57 -2.56 10.45
C LYS A 114 7.53 -3.96 9.82
N LEU A 115 8.02 -4.98 10.52
CA LEU A 115 7.99 -6.36 10.04
C LEU A 115 6.55 -6.88 9.91
N ALA A 116 5.70 -6.61 10.89
CA ALA A 116 4.29 -7.01 10.86
C ALA A 116 3.55 -6.39 9.66
N VAL A 117 3.72 -5.09 9.42
CA VAL A 117 3.13 -4.40 8.26
C VAL A 117 3.61 -5.04 6.94
N PHE A 118 4.89 -5.39 6.84
CA PHE A 118 5.43 -6.02 5.63
C PHE A 118 4.86 -7.44 5.42
N ILE A 119 4.78 -8.25 6.48
CA ILE A 119 4.17 -9.59 6.43
C ILE A 119 2.71 -9.50 5.98
N VAL A 120 1.94 -8.58 6.56
CA VAL A 120 0.53 -8.38 6.17
C VAL A 120 0.39 -8.08 4.68
N ILE A 121 1.30 -7.29 4.10
CA ILE A 121 1.28 -6.97 2.67
C ILE A 121 1.66 -8.15 1.79
N LEU A 122 2.69 -8.89 2.17
CA LEU A 122 3.07 -10.11 1.44
C LEU A 122 1.93 -11.12 1.46
N LEU A 123 1.30 -11.32 2.62
CA LEU A 123 0.12 -12.19 2.76
C LEU A 123 -1.05 -11.66 1.95
N SER A 124 -1.32 -10.36 1.98
CA SER A 124 -2.42 -9.75 1.21
C SER A 124 -2.19 -9.89 -0.29
N GLY A 125 -0.96 -9.65 -0.77
CA GLY A 125 -0.59 -9.86 -2.17
C GLY A 125 -0.69 -11.32 -2.58
N TRP A 126 -0.26 -12.25 -1.72
CA TRP A 126 -0.43 -13.68 -1.93
C TRP A 126 -1.91 -14.07 -2.07
N PHE A 127 -2.78 -13.61 -1.16
CA PHE A 127 -4.22 -13.87 -1.23
C PHE A 127 -4.86 -13.35 -2.52
N VAL A 128 -4.44 -12.18 -3.00
CA VAL A 128 -4.92 -11.62 -4.28
C VAL A 128 -4.52 -12.51 -5.44
N VAL A 129 -3.26 -12.95 -5.51
CA VAL A 129 -2.77 -13.84 -6.57
C VAL A 129 -3.52 -15.18 -6.57
N GLU A 130 -3.65 -15.81 -5.40
CA GLU A 130 -4.42 -17.06 -5.24
C GLU A 130 -5.88 -16.90 -5.66
N SER A 131 -6.52 -15.78 -5.30
CA SER A 131 -7.90 -15.50 -5.70
C SER A 131 -8.02 -15.44 -7.23
N PHE A 132 -7.10 -14.77 -7.93
CA PHE A 132 -7.10 -14.74 -9.40
C PHE A 132 -6.87 -16.11 -10.02
N SER A 133 -5.99 -16.95 -9.45
CA SER A 133 -5.77 -18.32 -9.93
C SER A 133 -7.03 -19.18 -9.81
N LEU A 134 -7.70 -19.13 -8.66
CA LEU A 134 -8.96 -19.87 -8.42
C LEU A 134 -10.08 -19.41 -9.36
N TYR A 135 -10.25 -18.09 -9.54
CA TYR A 135 -11.23 -17.57 -10.50
C TYR A 135 -10.88 -17.95 -11.95
N GLY A 136 -9.61 -17.91 -12.33
CA GLY A 136 -9.15 -18.28 -13.66
C GLY A 136 -9.38 -19.76 -14.00
N GLU A 137 -9.30 -20.65 -13.02
CA GLU A 137 -9.64 -22.07 -13.18
C GLU A 137 -11.16 -22.30 -13.25
N SER A 138 -11.95 -21.55 -12.48
CA SER A 138 -13.42 -21.67 -12.49
C SER A 138 -14.06 -21.27 -13.83
N VAL A 139 -13.41 -20.39 -14.61
CA VAL A 139 -13.90 -19.93 -15.93
C VAL A 139 -13.52 -20.92 -17.05
N LYS A 140 -12.61 -21.86 -16.80
CA LYS A 140 -12.23 -22.91 -17.77
C LYS A 140 -13.12 -24.16 -17.73
N ARG A 141 -14.09 -24.24 -16.81
CA ARG A 141 -15.11 -25.30 -16.74
C ARG A 141 -16.46 -24.76 -17.19
#